data_AF-A0A2V6EAV4-F1
#
_entry.id   AF-A0A2V6EAV4-F1
#
_cell.length_a   1.000
_cell.length_b   1.000
_cell.length_c   1.000
_cell.angle_alpha   90.00
_cell.angle_beta   90.00
_cell.angle_gamma   90.00
#
_symmetry.space_group_name_H-M   'P 1'
#
loop_
_entity.id
_entity.type
_entity.pdbx_description
1 polymer ?
#
loop_
_entity_poly.entity_id
_entity_poly.type
_entity_poly.pdbx_seq_one_letter_code
_entity_poly.pdbx_strand_id
1 'polypeptide(L)'
;MFVATVAPFVAGPKTDLTHDHAASTRKPTFRVSGLRKTKSEAVSLHRALTTYGERLKTLKGELIREAKRHKEDFIITDGGGSRWTASGTDGCIARVNLPAPALLSHIATEDETFDKVLALAGESLDDLFESRHYLKPIADFRDKAADELSRRSAAQLIELCQVECSPRVSFETAETKTKER
;
A
#
# COMPACT_ATOMS: atom_id res chain seq x y z
N MET A 1 75.20 -7.76 -42.52
CA MET A 1 76.14 -8.87 -42.80
C MET A 1 75.28 -10.12 -43.02
N PHE A 2 75.53 -10.87 -44.10
CA PHE A 2 74.76 -12.03 -44.60
C PHE A 2 73.40 -11.70 -45.24
N VAL A 3 73.31 -11.51 -46.55
CA VAL A 3 73.46 -12.40 -47.73
C VAL A 3 72.10 -12.95 -48.17
N ALA A 4 71.80 -12.63 -49.42
CA ALA A 4 70.60 -12.91 -50.19
C ALA A 4 70.44 -14.40 -50.54
N THR A 5 69.20 -14.79 -50.86
CA THR A 5 68.94 -15.81 -51.88
C THR A 5 67.76 -15.34 -52.73
N VAL A 6 67.91 -15.54 -54.04
CA VAL A 6 67.27 -14.85 -55.16
C VAL A 6 66.41 -15.84 -55.96
N ALA A 7 65.12 -15.49 -56.17
CA ALA A 7 64.26 -15.65 -57.37
C ALA A 7 64.02 -17.08 -57.96
N PRO A 8 63.08 -17.33 -58.93
CA PRO A 8 62.41 -16.42 -59.87
C PRO A 8 60.85 -16.58 -59.99
N PHE A 9 60.10 -15.51 -60.30
CA PHE A 9 59.63 -15.05 -61.64
C PHE A 9 58.65 -16.06 -62.30
N VAL A 10 57.41 -15.70 -62.66
CA VAL A 10 57.02 -15.06 -63.94
C VAL A 10 55.61 -14.41 -63.83
N ALA A 11 55.47 -13.28 -64.56
CA ALA A 11 54.33 -12.37 -64.82
C ALA A 11 53.02 -13.03 -65.30
N GLY A 12 51.80 -12.44 -65.30
CA GLY A 12 51.20 -11.09 -65.24
C GLY A 12 49.72 -11.24 -65.73
N PRO A 13 48.87 -10.20 -65.99
CA PRO A 13 49.04 -8.75 -65.89
C PRO A 13 47.99 -8.03 -64.99
N LYS A 14 48.16 -6.69 -64.93
CA LYS A 14 47.48 -5.66 -64.13
C LYS A 14 46.28 -5.02 -64.85
N THR A 15 45.36 -4.44 -64.07
CA THR A 15 44.74 -3.07 -64.11
C THR A 15 43.56 -3.06 -63.12
N ASP A 16 43.13 -2.02 -62.41
CA ASP A 16 43.58 -0.65 -62.19
C ASP A 16 42.93 -0.12 -60.89
N LEU A 17 43.52 0.95 -60.34
CA LEU A 17 43.08 1.71 -59.17
C LEU A 17 41.70 2.37 -59.36
N THR A 18 40.93 2.54 -58.27
CA THR A 18 40.55 3.88 -57.75
C THR A 18 39.78 3.80 -56.43
N HIS A 19 40.34 4.51 -55.44
CA HIS A 19 39.75 5.35 -54.40
C HIS A 19 38.37 5.09 -53.76
N ASP A 20 38.43 5.12 -52.43
CA ASP A 20 37.62 5.93 -51.51
C ASP A 20 36.45 5.33 -50.70
N HIS A 21 36.68 5.45 -49.39
CA HIS A 21 35.76 5.66 -48.27
C HIS A 21 34.26 5.71 -48.56
N ALA A 22 33.53 4.76 -47.97
CA ALA A 22 32.34 5.08 -47.22
C ALA A 22 32.11 4.04 -46.10
N ALA A 23 32.34 4.46 -44.87
CA ALA A 23 31.89 3.75 -43.68
C ALA A 23 30.37 3.57 -43.73
N SER A 24 29.89 2.33 -43.87
CA SER A 24 28.48 1.98 -43.69
C SER A 24 28.34 1.18 -42.40
N THR A 25 28.38 1.87 -41.27
CA THR A 25 27.89 1.35 -39.99
C THR A 25 26.38 1.15 -40.08
N ARG A 26 25.93 0.00 -40.58
CA ARG A 26 24.53 -0.44 -40.42
C ARG A 26 24.33 -0.86 -38.96
N LYS A 27 23.76 0.04 -38.16
CA LYS A 27 23.18 -0.29 -36.85
C LYS A 27 22.14 -1.40 -37.05
N PRO A 28 22.09 -2.44 -36.20
CA PRO A 28 21.13 -3.52 -36.36
C PRO A 28 19.73 -3.00 -35.98
N THR A 29 18.90 -2.70 -36.98
CA THR A 29 17.50 -2.29 -36.83
C THR A 29 16.56 -3.44 -36.42
N PHE A 30 17.09 -4.65 -36.21
CA PHE A 30 16.29 -5.85 -35.98
C PHE A 30 15.79 -6.06 -34.53
N ARG A 31 16.36 -5.36 -33.53
CA ARG A 31 15.96 -5.53 -32.10
C ARG A 31 14.88 -4.56 -31.61
N VAL A 32 14.62 -3.47 -32.32
CA VAL A 32 13.69 -2.43 -31.85
C VAL A 32 12.23 -2.75 -32.21
N SER A 33 11.99 -3.51 -33.28
CA SER A 33 10.64 -3.94 -33.69
C SER A 33 10.05 -4.98 -32.74
N GLY A 34 10.83 -5.97 -32.29
CA GLY A 34 10.41 -6.95 -31.28
C GLY A 34 10.09 -6.31 -29.94
N LEU A 35 10.97 -5.44 -29.43
CA LEU A 35 10.75 -4.72 -28.17
C LEU A 35 9.52 -3.79 -28.21
N ARG A 36 9.28 -3.10 -29.35
CA ARG A 36 8.07 -2.28 -29.51
C ARG A 36 6.80 -3.12 -29.52
N LYS A 37 6.80 -4.28 -30.19
CA LYS A 37 5.69 -5.23 -30.17
C LYS A 37 5.41 -5.74 -28.75
N THR A 38 6.45 -6.19 -28.04
CA THR A 38 6.32 -6.67 -26.65
C THR A 38 5.84 -5.56 -25.71
N LYS A 39 6.35 -4.33 -25.83
CA LYS A 39 5.85 -3.19 -25.04
C LYS A 39 4.38 -2.89 -25.32
N SER A 40 3.98 -2.91 -26.59
CA SER A 40 2.59 -2.70 -26.99
C SER A 40 1.67 -3.80 -26.44
N GLU A 41 2.10 -5.06 -26.54
CA GLU A 41 1.35 -6.21 -26.04
C GLU A 41 1.22 -6.18 -24.51
N ALA A 42 2.32 -5.87 -23.80
CA ALA A 42 2.31 -5.70 -22.34
C ALA A 42 1.34 -4.60 -21.89
N VAL A 43 1.32 -3.46 -22.60
CA VAL A 43 0.37 -2.36 -22.30
C VAL A 43 -1.07 -2.79 -22.59
N SER A 44 -1.32 -3.48 -23.71
CA SER A 44 -2.65 -4.00 -24.05
C SER A 44 -3.16 -5.01 -23.01
N LEU A 45 -2.31 -5.94 -22.59
CA LEU A 45 -2.64 -6.90 -21.53
C LEU A 45 -2.89 -6.21 -20.19
N HIS A 46 -2.08 -5.21 -19.83
CA HIS A 46 -2.29 -4.44 -18.60
C HIS A 46 -3.64 -3.72 -18.61
N ARG A 47 -4.00 -3.08 -19.73
CA ARG A 47 -5.32 -2.44 -19.88
C ARG A 47 -6.45 -3.46 -19.78
N ALA A 48 -6.31 -4.62 -20.42
CA ALA A 48 -7.30 -5.69 -20.34
C ALA A 48 -7.46 -6.20 -18.91
N LEU A 49 -6.37 -6.41 -18.17
CA LEU A 49 -6.40 -6.80 -16.76
C LEU A 49 -7.13 -5.76 -15.89
N THR A 50 -6.88 -4.47 -16.11
CA THR A 50 -7.60 -3.41 -15.42
C THR A 50 -9.10 -3.48 -15.71
N THR A 51 -9.50 -3.58 -16.98
CA THR A 51 -10.92 -3.69 -17.38
C THR A 51 -11.59 -4.95 -16.81
N TYR A 52 -10.94 -6.12 -16.88
CA TYR A 52 -11.48 -7.34 -16.31
C TYR A 52 -11.52 -7.30 -14.77
N GLY A 53 -10.57 -6.63 -14.13
CA GLY A 53 -10.57 -6.38 -12.70
C GLY A 53 -11.77 -5.53 -12.26
N GLU A 54 -12.07 -4.47 -13.01
CA GLU A 54 -13.27 -3.65 -12.79
C GLU A 54 -14.56 -4.45 -12.98
N ARG A 55 -14.65 -5.23 -14.06
CA ARG A 55 -15.80 -6.11 -14.31
C ARG A 55 -16.00 -7.13 -13.18
N LEU A 56 -14.92 -7.75 -12.70
CA LEU A 56 -14.96 -8.67 -11.58
C LEU A 56 -15.42 -7.99 -10.29
N LYS A 57 -15.02 -6.73 -10.05
CA LYS A 57 -15.49 -5.95 -8.90
C LYS A 57 -17.00 -5.73 -8.96
N THR A 58 -17.55 -5.42 -10.14
CA THR A 58 -19.00 -5.30 -10.36
C THR A 58 -19.72 -6.61 -10.06
N LEU A 59 -19.26 -7.73 -10.63
CA LEU A 59 -19.85 -9.06 -10.40
C LEU A 59 -19.79 -9.49 -8.93
N LYS A 60 -18.69 -9.23 -8.23
CA LYS A 60 -18.60 -9.46 -6.78
C LYS A 60 -19.66 -8.65 -6.02
N GLY A 61 -19.87 -7.39 -6.41
CA GLY A 61 -20.92 -6.55 -5.84
C GLY A 61 -22.32 -7.13 -6.07
N GLU A 62 -22.59 -7.67 -7.26
CA GLU A 62 -23.85 -8.34 -7.57
C GLU A 62 -24.05 -9.61 -6.73
N LEU A 63 -23.02 -10.46 -6.60
CA LEU A 63 -23.07 -11.65 -5.74
C LEU A 63 -23.34 -11.30 -4.27
N ILE A 64 -22.76 -10.22 -3.75
CA ILE A 64 -23.03 -9.74 -2.38
C ILE A 64 -24.48 -9.28 -2.24
N ARG A 65 -25.02 -8.55 -3.24
CA ARG A 65 -26.43 -8.12 -3.22
C ARG A 65 -27.38 -9.30 -3.29
N GLU A 66 -27.06 -10.30 -4.10
CA GLU A 66 -27.82 -11.54 -4.21
C GLU A 66 -27.80 -12.30 -2.88
N ALA A 67 -26.62 -12.54 -2.30
CA ALA A 67 -26.50 -13.19 -1.00
C ALA A 67 -27.38 -12.52 0.06
N LYS A 68 -27.43 -11.18 0.12
CA LYS A 68 -28.27 -10.45 1.07
C LYS A 68 -29.79 -10.65 0.91
N ARG A 69 -30.25 -11.17 -0.23
CA ARG A 69 -31.65 -11.54 -0.47
C ARG A 69 -31.99 -12.95 0.04
N HIS A 70 -31.00 -13.82 0.21
CA HIS A 70 -31.13 -15.22 0.66
C HIS A 70 -30.61 -15.40 2.08
N LYS A 71 -31.09 -14.57 3.01
CA LYS A 71 -30.61 -14.61 4.41
C LYS A 71 -31.00 -15.91 5.12
N GLU A 72 -32.11 -16.49 4.70
CA GLU A 72 -32.64 -17.78 5.13
C GLU A 72 -31.68 -18.95 4.86
N ASP A 73 -30.85 -18.84 3.82
CA ASP A 73 -29.90 -19.87 3.41
C ASP A 73 -28.49 -19.65 4.01
N PHE A 74 -28.37 -18.74 4.97
CA PHE A 74 -27.08 -18.43 5.58
C PHE A 74 -26.66 -19.52 6.56
N ILE A 75 -25.41 -19.95 6.41
CA ILE A 75 -24.72 -20.77 7.40
C ILE A 75 -24.00 -19.81 8.36
N ILE A 76 -24.39 -19.83 9.63
CA ILE A 76 -23.74 -19.03 10.68
C ILE A 76 -22.29 -19.52 10.87
N THR A 77 -21.35 -18.61 10.98
CA THR A 77 -19.94 -18.92 11.24
C THR A 77 -19.62 -18.78 12.72
N ASP A 78 -18.58 -19.49 13.20
CA ASP A 78 -18.15 -19.48 14.60
C ASP A 78 -17.84 -18.07 15.15
N GLY A 79 -17.48 -17.13 14.27
CA GLY A 79 -17.23 -15.72 14.63
C GLY A 79 -18.47 -14.82 14.63
N GLY A 80 -19.69 -15.39 14.63
CA GLY A 80 -20.95 -14.64 14.58
C GLY A 80 -21.30 -14.06 13.21
N GLY A 81 -20.52 -14.39 12.18
CA GLY A 81 -20.78 -14.00 10.80
C GLY A 81 -21.72 -14.99 10.11
N SER A 82 -21.89 -14.80 8.80
CA SER A 82 -22.67 -15.71 7.97
C SER A 82 -21.96 -16.01 6.66
N ARG A 83 -22.25 -17.17 6.09
CA ARG A 83 -21.76 -17.61 4.80
C ARG A 83 -22.93 -18.02 3.94
N TRP A 84 -22.94 -17.55 2.71
CA TRP A 84 -23.81 -18.00 1.64
C TRP A 84 -22.99 -18.67 0.54
N THR A 85 -23.50 -19.77 0.00
CA THR A 85 -22.82 -20.52 -1.07
C THR A 85 -23.79 -20.75 -2.21
N ALA A 86 -23.36 -20.41 -3.42
CA ALA A 86 -24.12 -20.67 -4.64
C ALA A 86 -23.27 -21.41 -5.66
N SER A 87 -23.88 -22.35 -6.37
CA SER A 87 -23.26 -23.06 -7.48
C SER A 87 -23.68 -22.42 -8.80
N GLY A 88 -22.72 -22.12 -9.66
CA GLY A 88 -22.92 -21.70 -11.03
C GLY A 88 -22.79 -22.87 -12.00
N THR A 89 -22.72 -22.56 -13.29
CA THR A 89 -22.46 -23.56 -14.33
C THR A 89 -21.06 -24.17 -14.18
N ASP A 90 -20.87 -25.38 -14.72
CA ASP A 90 -19.57 -26.04 -14.80
C ASP A 90 -18.91 -26.33 -13.44
N GLY A 91 -19.71 -26.44 -12.38
CA GLY A 91 -19.21 -26.70 -11.02
C GLY A 91 -18.54 -25.50 -10.35
N CYS A 92 -18.70 -24.29 -10.90
CA CYS A 92 -18.23 -23.07 -10.25
C CYS A 92 -18.99 -22.85 -8.93
N ILE A 93 -18.28 -22.54 -7.84
CA ILE A 93 -18.90 -22.26 -6.54
C ILE A 93 -18.51 -20.85 -6.09
N ALA A 94 -19.50 -19.99 -5.90
CA ALA A 94 -19.33 -18.69 -5.26
C ALA A 94 -19.65 -18.81 -3.77
N ARG A 95 -18.69 -18.42 -2.93
CA ARG A 95 -18.89 -18.31 -1.47
C ARG A 95 -18.81 -16.85 -1.06
N VAL A 96 -19.90 -16.35 -0.49
CA VAL A 96 -19.98 -14.99 0.05
C VAL A 96 -19.94 -15.08 1.56
N ASN A 97 -18.86 -14.60 2.17
CA ASN A 97 -18.75 -14.49 3.62
C ASN A 97 -19.14 -13.07 4.03
N LEU A 98 -20.13 -12.96 4.92
CA LEU A 98 -20.53 -11.72 5.57
C LEU A 98 -19.99 -11.76 7.00
N PRO A 99 -18.95 -10.98 7.32
CA PRO A 99 -18.40 -10.98 8.67
C PRO A 99 -19.42 -10.47 9.68
N ALA A 100 -19.28 -10.90 10.94
CA ALA A 100 -19.99 -10.27 12.03
C ALA A 100 -19.62 -8.78 12.10
N PRO A 101 -20.56 -7.89 12.44
CA PRO A 101 -20.22 -6.54 12.85
C PRO A 101 -19.20 -6.59 14.00
N ALA A 102 -18.21 -5.70 13.97
CA ALA A 102 -17.25 -5.58 15.07
C ALA A 102 -17.97 -5.06 16.32
N LEU A 103 -17.61 -5.62 17.48
CA LEU A 103 -18.07 -5.10 18.76
C LEU A 103 -17.34 -3.80 19.09
N LEU A 104 -18.01 -2.92 19.83
CA LEU A 104 -17.40 -1.69 20.33
C LEU A 104 -16.27 -2.03 21.31
N SER A 105 -15.16 -1.28 21.22
CA SER A 105 -14.00 -1.49 22.09
C SER A 105 -14.23 -1.01 23.53
N HIS A 106 -15.16 -0.08 23.70
CA HIS A 106 -15.62 0.44 24.97
C HIS A 106 -17.02 1.04 24.77
N ILE A 107 -17.83 1.01 25.82
CA ILE A 107 -19.11 1.71 25.89
C ILE A 107 -18.93 2.71 27.04
N ALA A 108 -18.98 4.00 26.72
CA ALA A 108 -18.82 5.02 27.74
C ALA A 108 -20.00 4.93 28.72
N THR A 109 -19.74 5.06 30.02
CA THR A 109 -20.77 5.06 31.07
C THR A 109 -21.79 6.18 30.91
N GLU A 110 -21.48 7.16 30.06
CA GLU A 110 -22.31 8.33 29.77
C GLU A 110 -23.18 8.15 28.50
N ASP A 111 -23.05 7.02 27.79
CA ASP A 111 -23.79 6.74 26.54
C ASP A 111 -25.22 6.23 26.83
N GLU A 112 -26.28 6.66 26.11
CA GLU A 112 -27.65 6.10 26.24
C GLU A 112 -27.71 4.60 25.91
N THR A 113 -26.74 4.14 25.13
CA THR A 113 -26.52 2.74 24.83
C THR A 113 -26.11 1.99 26.08
N PHE A 114 -25.39 2.63 27.01
CA PHE A 114 -24.94 2.03 28.27
C PHE A 114 -26.13 1.54 29.10
N ASP A 115 -27.13 2.37 29.38
CA ASP A 115 -28.30 1.98 30.20
C ASP A 115 -29.13 0.86 29.54
N LYS A 116 -29.28 0.90 28.21
CA LYS A 116 -29.95 -0.17 27.47
C LYS A 116 -29.16 -1.47 27.53
N VAL A 117 -27.84 -1.39 27.44
CA VAL A 117 -26.93 -2.52 27.61
C VAL A 117 -27.02 -3.08 29.02
N LEU A 118 -27.04 -2.22 30.06
CA LEU A 118 -27.25 -2.63 31.44
C LEU A 118 -28.59 -3.35 31.62
N ALA A 119 -29.68 -2.78 31.12
CA ALA A 119 -31.03 -3.36 31.22
C ALA A 119 -31.17 -4.69 30.47
N LEU A 120 -30.51 -4.83 29.31
CA LEU A 120 -30.52 -6.06 28.52
C LEU A 120 -29.59 -7.14 29.09
N ALA A 121 -28.43 -6.75 29.61
CA ALA A 121 -27.50 -7.68 30.25
C ALA A 121 -28.05 -8.19 31.59
N GLY A 122 -28.80 -7.34 32.31
CA GLY A 122 -29.48 -7.71 33.55
C GLY A 122 -28.51 -8.30 34.57
N GLU A 123 -28.86 -9.47 35.09
CA GLU A 123 -28.04 -10.19 36.08
C GLU A 123 -26.72 -10.72 35.50
N SER A 124 -26.64 -10.86 34.17
CA SER A 124 -25.42 -11.32 33.48
C SER A 124 -24.46 -10.18 33.12
N LEU A 125 -24.70 -8.96 33.62
CA LEU A 125 -23.84 -7.81 33.33
C LEU A 125 -22.37 -8.10 33.66
N ASP A 126 -22.11 -8.68 34.83
CA ASP A 126 -20.77 -8.97 35.31
C ASP A 126 -20.09 -10.12 34.54
N ASP A 127 -20.88 -10.99 33.91
CA ASP A 127 -20.38 -12.07 33.05
C ASP A 127 -20.12 -11.61 31.60
N LEU A 128 -20.76 -10.52 31.16
CA LEU A 128 -20.72 -10.02 29.78
C LEU A 128 -19.84 -8.79 29.59
N PHE A 129 -19.67 -7.95 30.62
CA PHE A 129 -18.99 -6.66 30.51
C PHE A 129 -17.95 -6.46 31.61
N GLU A 130 -16.81 -5.92 31.21
CA GLU A 130 -15.77 -5.45 32.13
C GLU A 130 -15.90 -3.93 32.32
N SER A 131 -15.94 -3.45 33.57
CA SER A 131 -15.98 -2.01 33.89
C SER A 131 -14.64 -1.31 33.64
N ARG A 132 -14.62 -0.14 32.96
CA ARG A 132 -13.42 0.67 32.67
C ARG A 132 -13.69 2.18 32.86
N HIS A 133 -12.75 2.94 33.44
CA HIS A 133 -12.84 4.41 33.66
C HIS A 133 -11.67 5.17 33.00
N TYR A 134 -11.89 6.30 32.26
CA TYR A 134 -10.77 7.09 31.70
C TYR A 134 -11.04 8.60 31.42
N LEU A 135 -9.94 9.41 31.37
CA LEU A 135 -9.91 10.84 31.02
C LEU A 135 -8.94 11.10 29.84
N LYS A 136 -9.31 12.00 28.91
CA LYS A 136 -8.50 12.33 27.73
C LYS A 136 -8.03 13.81 27.70
N PRO A 137 -6.73 14.09 27.53
CA PRO A 137 -6.15 15.44 27.48
C PRO A 137 -6.48 16.24 26.19
N ILE A 138 -6.53 17.58 26.28
CA ILE A 138 -6.81 18.47 25.13
C ILE A 138 -5.55 18.81 24.31
N ALA A 139 -5.73 19.38 23.11
CA ALA A 139 -4.63 19.68 22.19
C ALA A 139 -3.57 20.62 22.79
N ASP A 140 -3.99 21.76 23.38
CA ASP A 140 -3.10 22.76 24.00
C ASP A 140 -3.12 22.67 25.53
N PHE A 141 -3.32 21.44 26.06
CA PHE A 141 -3.54 21.18 27.49
C PHE A 141 -2.48 21.82 28.39
N ARG A 142 -1.25 21.93 27.89
CA ARG A 142 -0.09 22.39 28.65
C ARG A 142 -0.13 23.89 28.95
N ASP A 143 -0.35 24.72 27.95
CA ASP A 143 -0.32 26.18 28.13
C ASP A 143 -1.48 26.62 29.01
N LYS A 144 -2.64 26.02 28.79
CA LYS A 144 -3.84 26.26 29.57
C LYS A 144 -3.70 25.86 31.03
N ALA A 145 -3.17 24.68 31.33
CA ALA A 145 -2.97 24.29 32.72
C ALA A 145 -1.98 25.21 33.43
N ALA A 146 -1.01 25.80 32.71
CA ALA A 146 0.00 26.72 33.26
C ALA A 146 -0.52 28.11 33.62
N ASP A 147 -1.42 28.68 32.83
CA ASP A 147 -2.03 29.98 33.12
C ASP A 147 -3.02 29.91 34.29
N GLU A 148 -3.71 28.77 34.43
CA GLU A 148 -4.90 28.64 35.27
C GLU A 148 -4.63 28.04 36.65
N LEU A 149 -3.70 27.10 36.73
CA LEU A 149 -3.37 26.47 37.99
C LEU A 149 -2.13 27.12 38.56
N SER A 150 -1.98 27.01 39.88
CA SER A 150 -0.70 27.35 40.49
C SER A 150 0.39 26.62 39.72
N ARG A 151 1.52 27.29 39.43
CA ARG A 151 2.59 26.72 38.60
C ARG A 151 2.98 25.29 38.99
N ARG A 152 2.91 24.99 40.29
CA ARG A 152 3.13 23.65 40.84
C ARG A 152 2.01 22.67 40.45
N SER A 153 0.75 23.01 40.67
CA SER A 153 -0.41 22.17 40.32
C SER A 153 -0.59 22.02 38.81
N ALA A 154 -0.28 23.05 38.04
CA ALA A 154 -0.25 23.03 36.59
C ALA A 154 0.74 21.99 36.07
N ALA A 155 2.00 22.11 36.51
CA ALA A 155 3.05 21.17 36.16
C ALA A 155 2.65 19.74 36.53
N GLN A 156 2.09 19.53 37.72
CA GLN A 156 1.62 18.22 38.17
C GLN A 156 0.44 17.67 37.33
N LEU A 157 -0.54 18.49 36.97
CA LEU A 157 -1.67 18.03 36.15
C LEU A 157 -1.25 17.75 34.71
N ILE A 158 -0.41 18.61 34.13
CA ILE A 158 0.22 18.39 32.82
C ILE A 158 1.00 17.09 32.81
N GLU A 159 1.79 16.87 33.85
CA GLU A 159 2.51 15.62 34.10
C GLU A 159 1.58 14.40 34.13
N LEU A 160 0.37 14.50 34.73
CA LEU A 160 -0.62 13.41 34.79
C LEU A 160 -1.39 13.15 33.48
N CYS A 161 -1.41 14.12 32.56
CA CYS A 161 -2.22 14.07 31.35
C CYS A 161 -1.37 14.10 30.08
N GLN A 162 -0.08 13.81 30.15
CA GLN A 162 0.80 13.77 28.99
C GLN A 162 1.43 12.40 28.82
N VAL A 163 1.94 12.14 27.62
CA VAL A 163 2.73 10.93 27.32
C VAL A 163 4.15 11.40 27.04
N GLU A 164 5.13 10.78 27.70
CA GLU A 164 6.55 11.11 27.50
C GLU A 164 7.01 10.74 26.08
N CYS A 165 7.83 11.60 25.46
CA CYS A 165 8.34 11.44 24.10
C CYS A 165 9.87 11.50 24.09
N SER A 166 10.53 10.67 23.27
CA SER A 166 12.00 10.66 23.17
C SER A 166 12.56 11.92 22.51
N PRO A 167 13.61 12.55 23.07
CA PRO A 167 14.20 13.75 22.48
C PRO A 167 14.87 13.44 21.13
N ARG A 168 14.81 14.39 20.20
CA ARG A 168 15.43 14.29 18.86
C ARG A 168 16.46 15.40 18.69
N VAL A 169 17.63 15.06 18.15
CA VAL A 169 18.70 16.02 17.86
C VAL A 169 18.70 16.35 16.37
N SER A 170 18.65 17.64 16.05
CA SER A 170 18.79 18.16 14.69
C SER A 170 20.03 19.05 14.61
N PHE A 171 20.81 18.88 13.55
CA PHE A 171 22.01 19.69 13.29
C PHE A 171 21.71 20.72 12.21
N GLU A 172 22.17 21.96 12.43
CA GLU A 172 22.13 23.04 11.45
C GLU A 172 23.55 23.60 11.29
N THR A 173 24.01 23.81 10.05
CA THR A 173 25.38 24.28 9.79
C THR A 173 25.31 25.72 9.28
N ALA A 174 25.95 26.64 10.01
CA ALA A 174 26.05 28.03 9.59
C ALA A 174 27.33 28.25 8.77
N GLU A 175 27.19 28.64 7.49
CA GLU A 175 28.33 29.13 6.71
C GLU A 175 28.71 30.54 7.16
N THR A 176 29.85 30.68 7.85
CA THR A 176 30.39 32.00 8.22
C THR A 176 31.13 32.62 7.05
N LYS A 177 30.51 33.60 6.36
CA LYS A 177 31.26 34.53 5.50
C LYS A 177 32.18 35.40 6.37
N THR A 178 33.48 35.16 6.31
CA THR A 178 34.54 36.07 6.78
C THR A 178 34.32 37.44 6.14
N LYS A 179 34.07 38.48 6.93
CA LYS A 179 34.08 39.87 6.43
C LYS A 179 35.53 40.24 6.11
N GLU A 180 35.85 40.42 4.84
CA GLU A 180 36.96 41.29 4.44
C GLU A 180 36.71 42.70 4.99
N ARG A 181 37.82 43.36 5.33
CA ARG A 181 37.95 44.63 6.06
C ARG A 181 37.04 45.76 5.59
#